data_AF-A0A1H1WFE2-F1
#
_entry.id   AF-A0A1H1WFE2-F1
#
_cell.length_a   1.000
_cell.length_b   1.000
_cell.length_c   1.000
_cell.angle_alpha   90.00
_cell.angle_beta   90.00
_cell.angle_gamma   90.00
#
_symmetry.space_group_name_H-M   'P 1'
#
loop_
_entity.id
_entity.type
_entity.pdbx_description
1 polymer ?
#
loop_
_entity_poly.entity_id
_entity_poly.type
_entity_poly.pdbx_seq_one_letter_code
_entity_poly.pdbx_strand_id
1 'polypeptide(L)'
;MEHGDQGPLDLGVVGETPDEPDDEPRGGPSGRRVWTAVAAAFVVGAGLGLFVADARDDAASYSDVRLASGALQALPDRANEESPGRIELSLLNLGEHEVEILGMELPGMSVRADEERAEPITASPGEWVTASQGGLIADCAGADPGDDAPVRVHVRDAGGTERLVDVGALPDFGGALEVWGHLCRGPELVFPLMDAVVQVNDDGSVTTTLRVSNDGSEPLEVSRFQTLAPGLVATGPEPPFEVPPDESLDVPVTWTVGDCRQALTWEAPEIEYSTGSGATSAPGWYPLTGAAQAELVLMVDRVCGDER
;
A
#
# COMPACT_ATOMS: atom_id res chain seq x y z
N MET A 1 -52.31 -37.12 -11.39
CA MET A 1 -52.06 -38.48 -11.93
C MET A 1 -51.08 -38.25 -13.06
N GLU A 2 -49.82 -38.65 -13.05
CA GLU A 2 -49.11 -39.79 -12.45
C GLU A 2 -47.80 -39.37 -11.76
N HIS A 3 -47.40 -40.20 -10.79
CA HIS A 3 -46.08 -40.27 -10.16
C HIS A 3 -45.17 -41.17 -11.00
N GLY A 4 -43.87 -40.87 -11.03
CA GLY A 4 -42.85 -41.75 -11.61
C GLY A 4 -41.48 -41.49 -10.98
N ASP A 5 -41.23 -42.20 -9.88
CA ASP A 5 -39.97 -42.31 -9.15
C ASP A 5 -39.14 -43.46 -9.74
N GLN A 6 -37.82 -43.29 -9.93
CA GLN A 6 -36.83 -44.38 -10.06
C GLN A 6 -35.38 -43.84 -10.07
N GLY A 7 -34.76 -43.84 -8.89
CA GLY A 7 -33.61 -44.70 -8.54
C GLY A 7 -32.20 -44.47 -9.15
N PRO A 8 -31.11 -44.67 -8.37
CA PRO A 8 -29.75 -44.20 -8.66
C PRO A 8 -28.90 -45.14 -9.52
N LEU A 9 -27.94 -44.58 -10.27
CA LEU A 9 -26.99 -45.33 -11.10
C LEU A 9 -25.80 -45.84 -10.28
N ASP A 10 -25.61 -47.14 -10.43
CA ASP A 10 -24.66 -48.07 -9.83
C ASP A 10 -23.23 -47.90 -10.39
N LEU A 11 -22.23 -47.99 -9.50
CA LEU A 11 -20.81 -47.84 -9.77
C LEU A 11 -20.17 -49.22 -10.00
N GLY A 12 -19.94 -49.57 -11.26
CA GLY A 12 -19.19 -50.77 -11.64
C GLY A 12 -17.71 -50.48 -11.92
N VAL A 13 -16.82 -51.00 -11.08
CA VAL A 13 -15.36 -51.05 -11.25
C VAL A 13 -14.94 -52.49 -11.55
N VAL A 14 -14.29 -52.73 -12.69
CA VAL A 14 -13.40 -53.88 -13.03
C VAL A 14 -12.61 -53.42 -14.29
N GLY A 15 -11.30 -53.53 -14.50
CA GLY A 15 -10.14 -54.20 -13.89
C GLY A 15 -9.09 -54.34 -15.03
N GLU A 16 -7.80 -54.15 -14.72
CA GLU A 16 -6.66 -54.10 -15.65
C GLU A 16 -6.36 -55.38 -16.43
N THR A 17 -5.65 -55.24 -17.57
CA THR A 17 -4.59 -56.18 -18.00
C THR A 17 -3.39 -55.38 -18.55
N PRO A 18 -2.15 -55.68 -18.11
CA PRO A 18 -0.91 -55.16 -18.71
C PRO A 18 -0.24 -56.21 -19.61
N ASP A 19 0.38 -55.76 -20.71
CA ASP A 19 1.65 -56.29 -21.24
C ASP A 19 2.19 -55.36 -22.36
N GLU A 20 3.48 -55.01 -22.20
CA GLU A 20 4.37 -54.13 -23.00
C GLU A 20 4.81 -54.73 -24.37
N PRO A 21 5.81 -54.19 -25.09
CA PRO A 21 5.94 -52.86 -25.72
C PRO A 21 6.26 -52.99 -27.23
N ASP A 22 6.11 -51.91 -28.00
CA ASP A 22 6.85 -51.76 -29.28
C ASP A 22 7.43 -50.33 -29.36
N ASP A 23 8.75 -50.28 -29.23
CA ASP A 23 9.60 -49.13 -29.53
C ASP A 23 9.67 -48.91 -31.05
N GLU A 24 9.45 -47.68 -31.52
CA GLU A 24 10.51 -46.89 -32.18
C GLU A 24 10.04 -45.46 -32.59
N PRO A 25 10.98 -44.50 -32.76
CA PRO A 25 10.83 -43.12 -32.32
C PRO A 25 10.65 -42.12 -33.47
N ARG A 26 9.89 -41.04 -33.25
CA ARG A 26 9.99 -39.83 -34.10
C ARG A 26 9.87 -38.53 -33.28
N GLY A 27 11.04 -37.96 -33.01
CA GLY A 27 11.39 -36.54 -33.09
C GLY A 27 10.39 -35.49 -32.60
N GLY A 28 10.66 -34.92 -31.42
CA GLY A 28 9.88 -33.84 -30.82
C GLY A 28 9.97 -32.48 -31.52
N PRO A 29 9.22 -31.51 -30.97
CA PRO A 29 9.88 -30.30 -30.51
C PRO A 29 9.47 -29.86 -29.09
N SER A 30 10.49 -29.38 -28.37
CA SER A 30 10.43 -28.42 -27.26
C SER A 30 10.13 -28.89 -25.84
N GLY A 31 10.96 -29.81 -25.34
CA GLY A 31 11.16 -30.00 -23.88
C GLY A 31 11.61 -28.72 -23.13
N ARG A 32 11.99 -27.65 -23.84
CA ARG A 32 12.25 -26.32 -23.27
C ARG A 32 11.00 -25.66 -22.67
N ARG A 33 9.79 -25.92 -23.20
CA ARG A 33 8.57 -25.24 -22.73
C ARG A 33 8.10 -25.72 -21.36
N VAL A 34 8.30 -27.01 -21.08
CA VAL A 34 7.94 -27.61 -19.78
C VAL A 34 8.89 -27.10 -18.69
N TRP A 35 10.17 -26.92 -18.99
CA TRP A 35 11.13 -26.36 -18.04
C TRP A 35 10.93 -24.85 -17.77
N THR A 36 10.45 -24.07 -18.73
CA THR A 36 10.06 -22.66 -18.47
C THR A 36 8.85 -22.54 -17.55
N ALA A 37 7.90 -23.48 -17.60
CA ALA A 37 6.76 -23.47 -16.68
C ALA A 37 7.18 -23.82 -15.24
N VAL A 38 8.10 -24.77 -15.07
CA VAL A 38 8.66 -25.12 -13.76
C VAL A 38 9.56 -24.00 -13.22
N ALA A 39 10.36 -23.34 -14.06
CA ALA A 39 11.17 -22.20 -13.66
C ALA A 39 10.32 -20.97 -13.30
N ALA A 40 9.22 -20.70 -14.02
CA ALA A 40 8.29 -19.62 -13.66
C ALA A 40 7.57 -19.88 -12.33
N ALA A 41 7.20 -21.13 -12.05
CA ALA A 41 6.66 -21.51 -10.75
C ALA A 41 7.69 -21.35 -9.61
N PHE A 42 8.98 -21.58 -9.88
CA PHE A 42 10.05 -21.32 -8.92
C PHE A 42 10.34 -19.82 -8.73
N VAL A 43 10.15 -18.97 -9.75
CA VAL A 43 10.36 -17.52 -9.62
C VAL A 43 9.19 -16.85 -8.88
N VAL A 44 7.95 -17.25 -9.15
CA VAL A 44 6.78 -16.78 -8.38
C VAL A 44 6.79 -17.34 -6.96
N GLY A 45 7.23 -18.61 -6.78
CA GLY A 45 7.43 -19.21 -5.46
C GLY A 45 8.61 -18.65 -4.68
N ALA A 46 9.69 -18.20 -5.35
CA ALA A 46 10.84 -17.56 -4.69
C ALA A 46 10.53 -16.10 -4.29
N GLY A 47 9.67 -15.40 -5.03
CA GLY A 47 9.17 -14.08 -4.64
C GLY A 47 8.41 -14.14 -3.32
N LEU A 48 7.46 -15.07 -3.17
CA LEU A 48 6.76 -15.32 -1.91
C LEU A 48 7.65 -16.00 -0.85
N GLY A 49 8.61 -16.84 -1.28
CA GLY A 49 9.50 -17.59 -0.40
C GLY A 49 10.61 -16.77 0.26
N LEU A 50 11.05 -15.67 -0.36
CA LEU A 50 12.03 -14.75 0.22
C LEU A 50 11.44 -13.92 1.37
N PHE A 51 10.14 -13.59 1.35
CA PHE A 51 9.47 -12.96 2.49
C PHE A 51 9.29 -13.91 3.69
N VAL A 52 9.17 -15.22 3.45
CA VAL A 52 9.12 -16.22 4.53
C VAL A 52 10.50 -16.55 5.09
N ALA A 53 11.57 -16.30 4.33
CA ALA A 53 12.94 -16.60 4.74
C ALA A 53 13.54 -15.53 5.67
N ASP A 54 13.26 -14.24 5.44
CA ASP A 54 13.76 -13.18 6.33
C ASP A 54 12.98 -13.13 7.66
N ALA A 55 11.71 -13.53 7.65
CA ALA A 55 10.94 -13.78 8.87
C ALA A 55 11.38 -15.05 9.64
N ARG A 56 12.28 -15.87 9.08
CA ARG A 56 12.67 -17.16 9.67
C ARG A 56 13.92 -17.09 10.54
N ASP A 57 14.81 -16.11 10.36
CA ASP A 57 16.03 -16.02 11.16
C ASP A 57 15.81 -15.34 12.54
N ASP A 58 14.64 -14.74 12.78
CA ASP A 58 14.17 -14.34 14.13
C ASP A 58 13.28 -15.40 14.81
N ALA A 59 13.01 -16.53 14.15
CA ALA A 59 12.05 -17.55 14.59
C ALA A 59 12.58 -18.52 15.67
N ALA A 60 13.49 -18.07 16.55
CA ALA A 60 13.90 -18.81 17.74
C ALA A 60 13.21 -18.31 19.03
N SER A 61 12.46 -17.21 18.99
CA SER A 61 11.50 -16.86 20.05
C SER A 61 10.08 -17.10 19.57
N TYR A 62 9.50 -18.23 19.98
CA TYR A 62 8.09 -18.54 19.82
C TYR A 62 7.22 -17.40 20.36
N SER A 63 6.51 -16.72 19.47
CA SER A 63 5.24 -16.12 19.84
C SER A 63 4.18 -16.67 18.89
N ASP A 64 3.24 -17.44 19.44
CA ASP A 64 2.11 -18.05 18.71
C ASP A 64 1.17 -17.03 18.06
N VAL A 65 1.40 -15.74 18.32
CA VAL A 65 0.60 -14.62 17.82
C VAL A 65 1.41 -13.88 16.77
N ARG A 66 0.95 -13.96 15.52
CA ARG A 66 1.51 -13.22 14.39
C ARG A 66 0.41 -12.37 13.79
N LEU A 67 0.64 -11.07 13.69
CA LEU A 67 -0.31 -10.13 13.09
C LEU A 67 0.34 -9.47 11.88
N ALA A 68 -0.46 -9.24 10.84
CA ALA A 68 -0.11 -8.37 9.72
C ALA A 68 -1.08 -7.19 9.66
N SER A 69 -0.60 -5.99 9.31
CA SER A 69 -1.45 -4.82 9.09
C SER A 69 -1.80 -4.67 7.62
N GLY A 70 -3.02 -4.20 7.39
CA GLY A 70 -3.53 -3.80 6.08
C GLY A 70 -3.78 -2.30 6.03
N ALA A 71 -4.89 -1.89 5.40
CA ALA A 71 -5.24 -0.48 5.25
C ALA A 71 -5.34 0.24 6.60
N LEU A 72 -4.71 1.41 6.65
CA LEU A 72 -4.75 2.37 7.73
C LEU A 72 -5.72 3.49 7.35
N GLN A 73 -6.73 3.74 8.18
CA GLN A 73 -7.58 4.92 8.08
C GLN A 73 -7.29 5.80 9.28
N ALA A 74 -6.52 6.86 9.06
CA ALA A 74 -6.34 7.90 10.05
C ALA A 74 -7.42 8.96 9.85
N LEU A 75 -8.05 9.40 10.94
CA LEU A 75 -8.90 10.59 10.98
C LEU A 75 -8.21 11.66 11.85
N PRO A 76 -7.08 12.25 11.40
CA PRO A 76 -6.39 13.25 12.19
C PRO A 76 -7.07 14.61 11.99
N ASP A 77 -7.86 15.08 12.96
CA ASP A 77 -8.17 16.52 13.00
C ASP A 77 -6.89 17.28 13.38
N ARG A 78 -6.30 16.97 14.55
CA ARG A 78 -5.00 17.55 15.00
C ARG A 78 -4.15 16.66 15.92
N ALA A 79 -4.70 15.57 16.44
CA ALA A 79 -4.06 14.65 17.39
C ALA A 79 -3.28 15.36 18.51
N ASN A 80 -3.94 16.31 19.18
CA ASN A 80 -3.40 17.05 20.31
C ASN A 80 -4.36 17.04 21.50
N GLU A 81 -3.98 17.69 22.61
CA GLU A 81 -4.78 17.73 23.84
C GLU A 81 -6.18 18.35 23.66
N GLU A 82 -6.37 19.23 22.68
CA GLU A 82 -7.66 19.90 22.42
C GLU A 82 -8.53 19.11 21.43
N SER A 83 -7.90 18.35 20.54
CA SER A 83 -8.54 17.51 19.52
C SER A 83 -7.73 16.22 19.34
N PRO A 84 -8.04 15.19 20.17
CA PRO A 84 -7.33 13.90 20.12
C PRO A 84 -7.64 13.16 18.82
N GLY A 85 -6.63 12.49 18.28
CA GLY A 85 -6.72 11.76 17.03
C GLY A 85 -7.40 10.41 17.20
N ARG A 86 -7.91 9.87 16.09
CA ARG A 86 -8.39 8.50 15.99
C ARG A 86 -7.77 7.81 14.78
N ILE A 87 -7.44 6.54 14.96
CA ILE A 87 -6.98 5.68 13.88
C ILE A 87 -7.73 4.36 13.86
N GLU A 88 -7.94 3.82 12.67
CA GLU A 88 -8.47 2.49 12.44
C GLU A 88 -7.46 1.71 11.59
N LEU A 89 -7.09 0.52 12.06
CA LEU A 89 -6.12 -0.35 11.42
C LEU A 89 -6.76 -1.70 11.14
N SER A 90 -6.65 -2.14 9.89
CA SER A 90 -7.03 -3.50 9.51
C SER A 90 -5.91 -4.46 9.94
N LEU A 91 -6.25 -5.49 10.70
CA LEU A 91 -5.32 -6.50 11.22
C LEU A 91 -5.74 -7.89 10.76
N LEU A 92 -4.76 -8.69 10.32
CA LEU A 92 -4.94 -10.11 9.99
C LEU A 92 -4.20 -10.96 11.00
N ASN A 93 -4.91 -11.89 11.64
CA ASN A 93 -4.30 -12.89 12.50
C ASN A 93 -3.71 -14.04 11.66
N LEU A 94 -2.38 -14.10 11.59
CA LEU A 94 -1.59 -15.16 10.94
C LEU A 94 -1.16 -16.26 11.93
N GLY A 95 -1.55 -16.15 13.19
CA GLY A 95 -1.36 -17.17 14.23
C GLY A 95 -2.28 -18.37 14.05
N GLU A 96 -2.06 -19.40 14.86
CA GLU A 96 -2.87 -20.63 14.84
C GLU A 96 -4.08 -20.57 15.80
N HIS A 97 -4.13 -19.53 16.64
CA HIS A 97 -5.12 -19.37 17.69
C HIS A 97 -5.79 -18.01 17.63
N GLU A 98 -7.03 -17.98 18.12
CA GLU A 98 -7.79 -16.74 18.33
C GLU A 98 -7.10 -15.86 19.37
N VAL A 99 -7.13 -14.55 19.13
CA VAL A 99 -6.62 -13.53 20.05
C VAL A 99 -7.62 -12.39 20.20
N GLU A 100 -7.63 -11.73 21.34
CA GLU A 100 -8.35 -10.47 21.53
C GLU A 100 -7.39 -9.29 21.32
N ILE A 101 -7.76 -8.35 20.47
CA ILE A 101 -7.07 -7.08 20.28
C ILE A 101 -7.58 -6.08 21.31
N LEU A 102 -6.70 -5.56 22.15
CA LEU A 102 -7.04 -4.69 23.28
C LEU A 102 -6.77 -3.20 23.03
N GLY A 103 -5.93 -2.88 22.05
CA GLY A 103 -5.50 -1.52 21.75
C GLY A 103 -4.20 -1.48 20.93
N MET A 104 -3.77 -0.27 20.59
CA MET A 104 -2.61 -0.05 19.73
C MET A 104 -1.67 1.00 20.31
N GLU A 105 -0.37 0.79 20.17
CA GLU A 105 0.67 1.79 20.42
C GLU A 105 1.29 2.20 19.10
N LEU A 106 1.19 3.49 18.81
CA LEU A 106 1.81 4.10 17.65
C LEU A 106 3.12 4.78 18.08
N PRO A 107 4.23 4.57 17.34
CA PRO A 107 5.47 5.29 17.61
C PRO A 107 5.28 6.81 17.62
N GLY A 108 5.86 7.48 18.61
CA GLY A 108 5.76 8.94 18.76
C GLY A 108 4.39 9.45 19.20
N MET A 109 3.44 8.57 19.53
CA MET A 109 2.13 8.95 20.02
C MET A 109 1.87 8.42 21.42
N SER A 110 1.00 9.12 22.15
CA SER A 110 0.47 8.70 23.43
C SER A 110 -1.05 8.64 23.37
N VAL A 111 -1.67 7.85 24.25
CA VAL A 111 -3.12 7.82 24.44
C VAL A 111 -3.44 8.66 25.66
N ARG A 112 -4.45 9.51 25.56
CA ARG A 112 -4.97 10.30 26.67
C ARG A 112 -5.30 9.44 27.89
N ALA A 113 -4.96 9.96 29.06
CA ALA A 113 -5.17 9.24 30.32
C ALA A 113 -6.66 9.02 30.66
N ASP A 114 -7.54 9.89 30.15
CA ASP A 114 -8.99 9.81 30.31
C ASP A 114 -9.70 9.08 29.15
N GLU A 115 -8.95 8.60 28.14
CA GLU A 115 -9.51 7.82 27.04
C GLU A 115 -10.00 6.47 27.56
N GLU A 116 -11.24 6.13 27.22
CA GLU A 116 -11.78 4.81 27.52
C GLU A 116 -11.06 3.77 26.67
N ARG A 117 -10.63 2.67 27.29
CA ARG A 117 -9.97 1.59 26.55
C ARG A 117 -10.95 1.07 25.49
N ALA A 118 -10.47 0.90 24.26
CA ALA A 118 -11.25 0.33 23.18
C ALA A 118 -11.85 -1.02 23.60
N GLU A 119 -13.06 -1.30 23.13
CA GLU A 119 -13.68 -2.60 23.33
C GLU A 119 -12.80 -3.69 22.71
N PRO A 120 -12.50 -4.78 23.45
CA PRO A 120 -11.71 -5.88 22.91
C PRO A 120 -12.36 -6.47 21.65
N ILE A 121 -11.54 -6.69 20.62
CA ILE A 121 -12.00 -7.28 19.34
C ILE A 121 -11.39 -8.66 19.18
N THR A 122 -12.23 -9.66 19.00
CA THR A 122 -11.78 -11.03 18.72
C THR A 122 -11.31 -11.16 17.28
N ALA A 123 -10.09 -11.68 17.09
CA ALA A 123 -9.49 -11.93 15.78
C ALA A 123 -9.20 -13.43 15.61
N SER A 124 -10.02 -14.11 14.81
CA SER A 124 -9.84 -15.52 14.44
C SER A 124 -8.65 -15.70 13.50
N PRO A 125 -7.97 -16.87 13.51
CA PRO A 125 -6.94 -17.19 12.51
C PRO A 125 -7.44 -17.04 11.07
N GLY A 126 -6.68 -16.30 10.26
CA GLY A 126 -6.98 -16.02 8.85
C GLY A 126 -8.08 -14.99 8.60
N GLU A 127 -8.59 -14.33 9.65
CA GLU A 127 -9.66 -13.33 9.55
C GLU A 127 -9.09 -11.91 9.67
N TRP A 128 -9.63 -10.99 8.86
CA TRP A 128 -9.37 -9.57 8.97
C TRP A 128 -10.34 -8.93 9.96
N VAL A 129 -9.79 -8.15 10.88
CA VAL A 129 -10.55 -7.32 11.82
C VAL A 129 -10.10 -5.86 11.71
N THR A 130 -10.98 -4.92 12.08
CA THR A 130 -10.64 -3.50 12.13
C THR A 130 -10.53 -3.08 13.59
N ALA A 131 -9.32 -2.80 14.05
CA ALA A 131 -9.06 -2.29 15.39
C ALA A 131 -9.01 -0.76 15.36
N SER A 132 -9.68 -0.09 16.31
CA SER A 132 -9.67 1.36 16.41
C SER A 132 -9.01 1.84 17.70
N GLN A 133 -8.21 2.90 17.62
CA GLN A 133 -7.60 3.56 18.77
C GLN A 133 -7.96 5.05 18.73
N GLY A 134 -8.69 5.50 19.73
CA GLY A 134 -8.99 6.92 19.98
C GLY A 134 -8.00 7.56 20.95
N GLY A 135 -8.22 8.83 21.26
CA GLY A 135 -7.47 9.56 22.28
C GLY A 135 -6.00 9.81 21.94
N LEU A 136 -5.59 9.71 20.67
CA LEU A 136 -4.19 9.81 20.27
C LEU A 136 -3.68 11.25 20.35
N ILE A 137 -2.55 11.44 21.01
CA ILE A 137 -1.80 12.69 21.09
C ILE A 137 -0.41 12.44 20.53
N ALA A 138 -0.04 13.18 19.49
CA ALA A 138 1.29 13.10 18.90
C ALA A 138 2.31 13.90 19.74
N ASP A 139 3.44 13.29 20.07
CA ASP A 139 4.56 13.94 20.75
C ASP A 139 5.48 14.62 19.74
N CYS A 140 5.11 15.83 19.33
CA CYS A 140 5.85 16.59 18.32
C CYS A 140 7.10 17.29 18.87
N ALA A 141 7.27 17.31 20.19
CA ALA A 141 8.49 17.79 20.83
C ALA A 141 9.53 16.68 21.03
N GLY A 142 9.11 15.42 20.86
CA GLY A 142 9.92 14.22 20.98
C GLY A 142 10.89 14.00 19.80
N ALA A 143 11.72 12.97 19.93
CA ALA A 143 12.57 12.52 18.84
C ALA A 143 11.73 11.82 17.78
N ASP A 144 12.11 12.00 16.51
CA ASP A 144 11.55 11.25 15.39
C ASP A 144 11.66 9.74 15.66
N PRO A 145 10.55 8.98 15.61
CA PRO A 145 10.59 7.54 15.86
C PRO A 145 11.43 6.76 14.83
N GLY A 146 11.66 7.33 13.64
CA GLY A 146 12.44 6.71 12.55
C GLY A 146 11.64 5.73 11.70
N ASP A 147 12.06 5.53 10.45
CA ASP A 147 11.30 4.81 9.40
C ASP A 147 10.98 3.34 9.72
N ASP A 148 11.72 2.74 10.65
CA ASP A 148 11.59 1.32 11.04
C ASP A 148 10.78 1.10 12.34
N ALA A 149 10.22 2.15 12.95
CA ALA A 149 9.48 1.99 14.21
C ALA A 149 8.14 1.24 14.00
N PRO A 150 7.95 0.06 14.62
CA PRO A 150 6.77 -0.75 14.36
C PRO A 150 5.53 -0.23 15.08
N VAL A 151 4.35 -0.41 14.47
CA VAL A 151 3.09 -0.37 15.21
C VAL A 151 3.05 -1.56 16.14
N ARG A 152 2.67 -1.32 17.39
CA ARG A 152 2.50 -2.40 18.36
C ARG A 152 1.06 -2.56 18.75
N VAL A 153 0.61 -3.82 18.86
CA VAL A 153 -0.76 -4.14 19.22
C VAL A 153 -0.75 -4.90 20.55
N HIS A 154 -1.57 -4.43 21.49
CA HIS A 154 -1.83 -5.15 22.73
C HIS A 154 -2.80 -6.29 22.42
N VAL A 155 -2.39 -7.52 22.68
CA VAL A 155 -3.18 -8.72 22.44
C VAL A 155 -3.36 -9.51 23.72
N ARG A 156 -4.52 -10.16 23.88
CA ARG A 156 -4.75 -11.20 24.88
C ARG A 156 -4.96 -12.52 24.18
N ASP A 157 -4.20 -13.54 24.59
CA ASP A 157 -4.39 -14.89 24.06
C ASP A 157 -5.52 -15.65 24.77
N ALA A 158 -5.86 -16.83 24.25
CA ALA A 158 -6.88 -17.72 24.83
C ALA A 158 -6.60 -18.14 26.29
N GLY A 159 -5.33 -18.04 26.74
CA GLY A 159 -4.94 -18.29 28.13
C GLY A 159 -5.16 -17.08 29.06
N GLY A 160 -5.60 -15.95 28.51
CA GLY A 160 -5.76 -14.68 29.22
C GLY A 160 -4.45 -13.91 29.39
N THR A 161 -3.37 -14.30 28.73
CA THR A 161 -2.08 -13.62 28.84
C THR A 161 -2.05 -12.43 27.89
N GLU A 162 -1.80 -11.24 28.44
CA GLU A 162 -1.64 -10.01 27.68
C GLU A 162 -0.18 -9.83 27.26
N ARG A 163 0.04 -9.43 26.01
CA ARG A 163 1.36 -9.13 25.46
C ARG A 163 1.28 -8.06 24.38
N LEU A 164 2.41 -7.44 24.11
CA LEU A 164 2.58 -6.46 23.05
C LEU A 164 3.24 -7.16 21.84
N VAL A 165 2.67 -6.99 20.65
CA VAL A 165 3.14 -7.63 19.41
C VAL A 165 3.42 -6.56 18.37
N ASP A 166 4.62 -6.57 17.81
CA ASP A 166 4.97 -5.74 16.66
C ASP A 166 4.24 -6.26 15.42
N VAL A 167 3.57 -5.36 14.70
CA VAL A 167 2.81 -5.72 13.50
C VAL A 167 3.64 -5.39 12.27
N GLY A 168 3.83 -6.39 11.40
CA GLY A 168 4.48 -6.18 10.12
C GLY A 168 3.60 -5.34 9.19
N ALA A 169 4.15 -4.24 8.68
CA ALA A 169 3.51 -3.43 7.65
C ALA A 169 3.66 -4.10 6.27
N LEU A 170 2.58 -4.10 5.49
CA LEU A 170 2.68 -4.40 4.08
C LEU A 170 3.35 -3.21 3.37
N PRO A 171 4.35 -3.44 2.50
CA PRO A 171 5.21 -2.38 1.96
C PRO A 171 4.49 -1.29 1.16
N ASP A 172 3.28 -1.56 0.67
CA ASP A 172 2.50 -0.64 -0.16
C ASP A 172 1.48 0.21 0.62
N PHE A 173 1.35 -0.01 1.94
CA PHE A 173 0.39 0.70 2.78
C PHE A 173 1.15 1.55 3.78
N GLY A 174 1.21 2.86 3.51
CA GLY A 174 1.87 3.87 4.33
C GLY A 174 1.74 3.60 5.83
N GLY A 175 2.87 3.59 6.52
CA GLY A 175 2.96 3.14 7.91
C GLY A 175 2.38 4.16 8.91
N ALA A 176 2.14 3.74 10.15
CA ALA A 176 1.74 4.64 11.24
C ALA A 176 2.74 5.79 11.50
N LEU A 177 3.98 5.64 11.04
CA LEU A 177 5.00 6.68 11.01
C LEU A 177 4.63 7.86 10.11
N GLU A 178 3.96 7.60 8.98
CA GLU A 178 3.44 8.67 8.12
C GLU A 178 2.42 9.52 8.87
N VAL A 179 1.60 8.90 9.74
CA VAL A 179 0.62 9.62 10.56
C VAL A 179 1.32 10.52 11.58
N TRP A 180 2.35 10.04 12.28
CA TRP A 180 3.12 10.88 13.22
C TRP A 180 3.85 12.01 12.49
N GLY A 181 4.53 11.71 11.38
CA GLY A 181 5.20 12.71 10.56
C GLY A 181 4.24 13.79 10.10
N HIS A 182 3.08 13.40 9.57
CA HIS A 182 2.01 14.31 9.14
C HIS A 182 1.53 15.24 10.26
N LEU A 183 1.38 14.71 11.48
CA LEU A 183 0.90 15.48 12.63
C LEU A 183 1.96 16.43 13.22
N CYS A 184 3.22 16.00 13.25
CA CYS A 184 4.27 16.67 14.02
C CYS A 184 5.25 17.51 13.23
N ARG A 185 5.41 17.24 11.93
CA ARG A 185 6.23 18.09 11.06
C ARG A 185 5.45 19.29 10.52
N GLY A 186 4.24 19.57 11.04
CA GLY A 186 3.43 20.72 10.66
C GLY A 186 2.82 20.59 9.25
N PRO A 187 2.07 21.61 8.79
CA PRO A 187 1.37 21.61 7.51
C PRO A 187 2.27 21.47 6.26
N GLU A 188 3.59 21.37 6.46
CA GLU A 188 4.59 20.96 5.46
C GLU A 188 4.25 19.60 4.80
N LEU A 189 3.40 18.78 5.45
CA LEU A 189 2.92 17.48 4.97
C LEU A 189 1.39 17.41 4.79
N VAL A 190 0.68 18.54 4.76
CA VAL A 190 -0.69 18.60 4.24
C VAL A 190 -0.59 18.45 2.74
N PHE A 191 -0.42 17.20 2.30
CA PHE A 191 -0.64 16.89 0.91
C PHE A 191 -2.15 17.01 0.66
N PRO A 192 -2.55 17.63 -0.45
CA PRO A 192 -3.91 17.52 -0.95
C PRO A 192 -4.46 16.10 -0.95
N LEU A 193 -5.78 16.03 -0.76
CA LEU A 193 -6.59 15.00 -1.40
C LEU A 193 -6.44 15.14 -2.94
N MET A 194 -5.42 14.50 -3.51
CA MET A 194 -5.19 14.50 -4.95
C MET A 194 -6.10 13.47 -5.60
N ASP A 195 -7.28 13.92 -6.00
CA ASP A 195 -8.09 13.21 -6.98
C ASP A 195 -7.54 13.57 -8.36
N ALA A 196 -6.81 12.64 -8.99
CA ALA A 196 -6.29 12.86 -10.33
C ALA A 196 -7.39 12.58 -11.36
N VAL A 197 -8.05 13.63 -11.85
CA VAL A 197 -8.90 13.50 -13.05
C VAL A 197 -7.96 13.44 -14.24
N VAL A 198 -7.97 12.28 -14.91
CA VAL A 198 -7.17 12.06 -16.10
C VAL A 198 -7.99 12.41 -17.34
N GLN A 199 -7.44 13.31 -18.15
CA GLN A 199 -7.96 13.62 -19.46
C GLN A 199 -6.95 13.14 -20.51
N VAL A 200 -7.38 12.16 -21.31
CA VAL A 200 -6.63 11.75 -22.50
C VAL A 200 -6.94 12.73 -23.61
N ASN A 201 -5.91 13.33 -24.18
CA ASN A 201 -6.05 14.28 -25.27
C ASN A 201 -5.85 13.57 -26.63
N ASP A 202 -6.50 14.07 -27.67
CA ASP A 202 -6.42 13.51 -29.01
C ASP A 202 -5.04 13.67 -29.67
N ASP A 203 -4.19 14.53 -29.11
CA ASP A 203 -2.82 14.81 -29.58
C ASP A 203 -1.76 13.84 -29.04
N GLY A 204 -2.18 12.81 -28.30
CA GLY A 204 -1.26 11.83 -27.71
C GLY A 204 -0.63 12.29 -26.39
N SER A 205 -1.12 13.39 -25.81
CA SER A 205 -0.79 13.79 -24.43
C SER A 205 -1.83 13.28 -23.43
N VAL A 206 -1.44 13.24 -22.16
CA VAL A 206 -2.34 12.97 -21.02
C VAL A 206 -2.25 14.16 -20.08
N THR A 207 -3.38 14.73 -19.66
CA THR A 207 -3.42 15.75 -18.63
C THR A 207 -3.96 15.15 -17.34
N THR A 208 -3.20 15.26 -16.26
CA THR A 208 -3.62 14.93 -14.89
C THR A 208 -3.88 16.23 -14.14
N THR A 209 -5.09 16.44 -13.64
CA THR A 209 -5.37 17.56 -12.74
C THR A 209 -5.12 17.12 -11.30
N LEU A 210 -4.15 17.75 -10.64
CA LEU A 210 -3.81 17.50 -9.25
C LEU A 210 -4.44 18.58 -8.39
N ARG A 211 -5.33 18.22 -7.48
CA ARG A 211 -5.77 19.18 -6.47
C ARG A 211 -4.62 19.42 -5.50
N VAL A 212 -4.34 20.66 -5.10
CA VAL A 212 -3.36 21.05 -4.07
C VAL A 212 -4.09 21.83 -2.99
N SER A 213 -4.21 21.29 -1.79
CA SER A 213 -5.00 21.83 -0.68
C SER A 213 -4.08 22.40 0.38
N ASN A 214 -4.49 23.51 0.98
CA ASN A 214 -3.82 24.11 2.12
C ASN A 214 -4.82 24.25 3.26
N ASP A 215 -4.84 23.27 4.17
CA ASP A 215 -5.70 23.29 5.35
C ASP A 215 -5.12 24.15 6.49
N GLY A 216 -3.99 24.82 6.23
CA GLY A 216 -3.34 25.75 7.14
C GLY A 216 -4.04 27.11 7.20
N SER A 217 -3.71 27.89 8.24
CA SER A 217 -4.21 29.26 8.41
C SER A 217 -3.37 30.32 7.71
N GLU A 218 -2.24 29.94 7.12
CA GLU A 218 -1.33 30.82 6.39
C GLU A 218 -1.18 30.35 4.93
N PRO A 219 -0.84 31.24 3.97
CA PRO A 219 -0.59 30.83 2.59
C PRO A 219 0.56 29.82 2.50
N LEU A 220 0.38 28.79 1.67
CA LEU A 220 1.39 27.77 1.39
C LEU A 220 2.11 28.10 0.09
N GLU A 221 3.38 28.47 0.15
CA GLU A 221 4.22 28.66 -1.04
C GLU A 221 4.75 27.29 -1.51
N VAL A 222 4.53 26.93 -2.77
CA VAL A 222 5.18 25.81 -3.45
C VAL A 222 6.33 26.35 -4.27
N SER A 223 7.55 26.23 -3.76
CA SER A 223 8.77 26.81 -4.33
C SER A 223 9.49 25.91 -5.34
N ARG A 224 9.14 24.62 -5.37
CA ARG A 224 9.61 23.66 -6.38
C ARG A 224 8.46 22.73 -6.76
N PHE A 225 8.38 22.37 -8.04
CA PHE A 225 7.43 21.39 -8.57
C PHE A 225 8.04 20.72 -9.80
N GLN A 226 8.37 19.44 -9.70
CA GLN A 226 9.10 18.67 -10.73
C GLN A 226 8.56 17.26 -10.81
N THR A 227 8.61 16.67 -12.00
CA THR A 227 8.14 15.30 -12.21
C THR A 227 9.30 14.34 -12.38
N LEU A 228 9.26 13.22 -11.68
CA LEU A 228 10.23 12.12 -11.77
C LEU A 228 9.62 10.99 -12.59
N ALA A 229 9.77 11.09 -13.91
CA ALA A 229 9.29 10.07 -14.85
C ALA A 229 10.22 9.99 -16.07
N PRO A 230 11.27 9.15 -16.04
CA PRO A 230 12.23 9.02 -17.13
C PRO A 230 11.57 8.82 -18.51
N GLY A 231 12.01 9.62 -19.49
CA GLY A 231 11.48 9.57 -20.86
C GLY A 231 10.12 10.23 -21.08
N LEU A 232 9.45 10.68 -20.02
CA LEU A 232 8.29 11.57 -20.12
C LEU A 232 8.71 13.03 -19.93
N VAL A 233 7.96 13.92 -20.56
CA VAL A 233 8.05 15.37 -20.37
C VAL A 233 6.73 15.84 -19.79
N ALA A 234 6.79 16.46 -18.62
CA ALA A 234 5.65 17.07 -17.98
C ALA A 234 5.71 18.58 -18.07
N THR A 235 4.58 19.20 -18.38
CA THR A 235 4.37 20.65 -18.31
C THR A 235 3.32 20.91 -17.23
N GLY A 236 3.70 21.64 -16.19
CA GLY A 236 2.86 21.94 -15.03
C GLY A 236 2.93 23.43 -14.65
N PRO A 237 2.51 23.79 -13.43
CA PRO A 237 2.62 25.16 -12.94
C PRO A 237 4.08 25.57 -12.84
N GLU A 238 4.36 26.84 -13.07
CA GLU A 238 5.70 27.40 -12.85
C GLU A 238 5.84 27.79 -11.37
N PRO A 239 6.76 27.17 -10.60
CA PRO A 239 7.06 27.63 -9.25
C PRO A 239 7.85 28.96 -9.26
N PRO A 240 7.71 29.80 -8.22
CA PRO A 240 6.86 29.57 -7.06
C PRO A 240 5.38 29.89 -7.35
N PHE A 241 4.47 29.14 -6.74
CA PHE A 241 3.05 29.47 -6.70
C PHE A 241 2.49 29.30 -5.29
N GLU A 242 1.41 30.01 -4.96
CA GLU A 242 0.81 30.02 -3.62
C GLU A 242 -0.54 29.31 -3.63
N VAL A 243 -0.81 28.55 -2.56
CA VAL A 243 -2.12 27.98 -2.25
C VAL A 243 -2.71 28.75 -1.06
N PRO A 244 -3.86 29.43 -1.21
CA PRO A 244 -4.45 30.21 -0.12
C PRO A 244 -4.84 29.34 1.08
N PRO A 245 -4.90 29.90 2.30
CA PRO A 245 -5.31 29.15 3.49
C PRO A 245 -6.77 28.71 3.40
N ASP A 246 -7.06 27.50 3.87
CA ASP A 246 -8.37 26.85 3.84
C ASP A 246 -8.96 26.70 2.42
N GLU A 247 -8.10 26.64 1.40
CA GLU A 247 -8.49 26.51 -0.01
C GLU A 247 -7.76 25.36 -0.73
N SER A 248 -8.24 25.04 -1.93
CA SER A 248 -7.62 24.08 -2.83
C SER A 248 -7.45 24.66 -4.23
N LEU A 249 -6.30 24.40 -4.84
CA LEU A 249 -5.94 24.79 -6.20
C LEU A 249 -5.85 23.55 -7.09
N ASP A 250 -6.60 23.54 -8.19
CA ASP A 250 -6.46 22.49 -9.20
C ASP A 250 -5.28 22.82 -10.14
N VAL A 251 -4.26 21.97 -10.11
CA VAL A 251 -2.99 22.11 -10.81
C VAL A 251 -2.92 21.12 -11.97
N PRO A 252 -3.10 21.56 -13.22
CA PRO A 252 -2.99 20.68 -14.37
C PRO A 252 -1.52 20.36 -14.67
N VAL A 253 -1.23 19.07 -14.86
CA VAL A 253 0.07 18.58 -15.35
C VAL A 253 -0.18 17.81 -16.64
N THR A 254 0.40 18.29 -17.74
CA THR A 254 0.29 17.65 -19.05
C THR A 254 1.56 16.87 -19.35
N TRP A 255 1.38 15.60 -19.64
CA TRP A 255 2.43 14.61 -19.89
C TRP A 255 2.52 14.31 -21.38
N THR A 256 3.73 14.19 -21.87
CA THR A 256 4.06 13.78 -23.23
C THR A 256 5.26 12.85 -23.21
N VAL A 257 5.47 12.09 -24.29
CA VAL A 257 6.68 11.25 -24.42
C VAL A 257 7.81 12.08 -25.02
N GLY A 258 8.95 12.15 -24.32
CA GLY A 258 10.18 12.77 -24.81
C GLY A 258 11.21 11.78 -25.35
N ASP A 259 11.28 10.57 -24.78
CA ASP A 259 12.20 9.50 -25.19
C ASP A 259 11.56 8.12 -24.95
N CYS A 260 11.20 7.41 -26.03
CA CYS A 260 10.55 6.12 -25.95
C CYS A 260 11.38 5.02 -25.27
N ARG A 261 12.72 5.07 -25.37
CA ARG A 261 13.56 4.05 -24.71
C ARG A 261 13.52 4.20 -23.20
N GLN A 262 13.55 5.43 -22.71
CA GLN A 262 13.48 5.72 -21.28
C GLN A 262 12.05 5.59 -20.74
N ALA A 263 11.05 6.01 -21.53
CA ALA A 263 9.64 5.95 -21.17
C ALA A 263 9.11 4.50 -20.98
N LEU A 264 9.86 3.49 -21.42
CA LEU A 264 9.53 2.08 -21.20
C LEU A 264 10.18 1.48 -19.93
N THR A 265 10.91 2.28 -19.16
CA THR A 265 11.77 1.79 -18.06
C THR A 265 11.46 2.37 -16.69
N TRP A 266 10.53 3.32 -16.58
CA TRP A 266 10.15 3.87 -15.27
C TRP A 266 9.32 2.85 -14.48
N GLU A 267 9.57 2.77 -13.17
CA GLU A 267 8.88 1.83 -12.27
C GLU A 267 7.64 2.46 -11.63
N ALA A 268 7.76 3.70 -11.14
CA ALA A 268 6.67 4.50 -10.61
C ALA A 268 6.93 5.99 -10.90
N PRO A 269 5.99 6.72 -11.54
CA PRO A 269 6.12 8.14 -11.80
C PRO A 269 5.68 8.94 -10.57
N GLU A 270 6.49 9.93 -10.21
CA GLU A 270 6.28 10.74 -9.01
C GLU A 270 6.39 12.24 -9.31
N ILE A 271 5.94 13.05 -8.37
CA ILE A 271 6.11 14.51 -8.38
C ILE A 271 6.90 14.90 -7.14
N GLU A 272 8.10 15.43 -7.35
CA GLU A 272 8.89 16.08 -6.31
C GLU A 272 8.46 17.56 -6.21
N TYR A 273 8.22 18.03 -5.00
CA TYR A 273 7.96 19.44 -4.76
C TYR A 273 8.70 19.94 -3.52
N SER A 274 8.64 21.24 -3.30
CA SER A 274 9.05 21.82 -2.02
C SER A 274 8.10 22.92 -1.62
N THR A 275 7.70 22.91 -0.34
CA THR A 275 6.86 23.93 0.27
C THR A 275 7.70 24.88 1.10
N GLY A 276 7.22 26.11 1.30
CA GLY A 276 7.92 27.15 2.03
C GLY A 276 9.02 27.85 1.22
N SER A 277 9.55 28.93 1.80
CA SER A 277 10.50 29.83 1.13
C SER A 277 11.92 29.72 1.70
N GLY A 278 12.93 29.69 0.83
CA GLY A 278 14.34 29.81 1.21
C GLY A 278 14.81 28.74 2.21
N ALA A 279 15.24 29.17 3.41
CA ALA A 279 15.82 28.28 4.42
C ALA A 279 14.78 27.43 5.19
N THR A 280 13.49 27.71 5.04
CA THR A 280 12.39 26.94 5.62
C THR A 280 11.70 26.08 4.58
N SER A 281 12.37 25.79 3.46
CA SER A 281 11.83 24.92 2.44
C SER A 281 11.83 23.46 2.90
N ALA A 282 10.68 22.80 2.83
CA ALA A 282 10.52 21.37 3.10
C ALA A 282 10.27 20.61 1.78
N PRO A 283 11.04 19.56 1.47
CA PRO A 283 10.79 18.73 0.29
C PRO A 283 9.63 17.75 0.52
N GLY A 284 8.93 17.40 -0.56
CA GLY A 284 7.88 16.38 -0.58
C GLY A 284 7.85 15.60 -1.88
N TRP A 285 7.27 14.39 -1.84
CA TRP A 285 7.08 13.51 -3.00
C TRP A 285 5.65 13.00 -3.06
N TYR A 286 5.04 13.05 -4.24
CA TYR A 286 3.70 12.54 -4.50
C TYR A 286 3.76 11.42 -5.56
N PRO A 287 3.47 10.16 -5.20
CA PRO A 287 3.32 9.10 -6.18
C PRO A 287 2.02 9.29 -6.96
N LEU A 288 2.07 9.21 -8.28
CA LEU A 288 0.84 9.33 -9.09
C LEU A 288 -0.14 8.20 -8.76
N THR A 289 -1.44 8.48 -8.80
CA THR A 289 -2.48 7.45 -8.58
C THR A 289 -2.40 6.34 -9.62
N GLY A 290 -2.83 5.13 -9.26
CA GLY A 290 -2.83 3.99 -10.19
C GLY A 290 -3.58 4.25 -11.51
N ALA A 291 -4.65 5.07 -11.47
CA ALA A 291 -5.38 5.48 -12.67
C ALA A 291 -4.53 6.40 -13.58
N ALA A 292 -3.86 7.40 -13.01
CA ALA A 292 -2.94 8.26 -13.75
C ALA A 292 -1.77 7.45 -14.34
N GLN A 293 -1.18 6.55 -13.56
CA GLN A 293 -0.11 5.66 -14.03
C GLN A 293 -0.58 4.81 -15.22
N ALA A 294 -1.76 4.18 -15.13
CA ALA A 294 -2.30 3.36 -16.20
C ALA A 294 -2.45 4.14 -17.51
N GLU A 295 -2.99 5.36 -17.46
CA GLU A 295 -3.14 6.20 -18.65
C GLU A 295 -1.79 6.68 -19.21
N LEU A 296 -0.78 6.93 -18.36
CA LEU A 296 0.58 7.20 -18.82
C LEU A 296 1.19 5.97 -19.52
N VAL A 297 0.99 4.76 -19.01
CA VAL A 297 1.41 3.52 -19.70
C VAL A 297 0.72 3.39 -21.05
N LEU A 298 -0.60 3.62 -21.12
CA LEU A 298 -1.36 3.54 -22.36
C LEU A 298 -0.94 4.61 -23.38
N MET A 299 -0.59 5.81 -22.92
CA MET A 299 -0.01 6.87 -23.74
C MET A 299 1.34 6.44 -24.31
N VAL A 300 2.24 5.92 -23.46
CA VAL A 300 3.56 5.44 -23.89
C VAL A 300 3.42 4.29 -24.90
N ASP A 301 2.55 3.32 -24.67
CA ASP A 301 2.35 2.20 -25.60
C ASP A 301 1.78 2.68 -26.94
N ARG A 302 0.89 3.68 -26.93
CA ARG A 302 0.34 4.28 -28.16
C ARG A 302 1.39 5.05 -28.96
N VAL A 303 2.26 5.82 -28.29
CA VAL A 303 3.26 6.67 -28.94
C VAL A 303 4.51 5.87 -29.35
N CYS A 304 4.93 4.91 -28.53
CA CYS A 304 6.18 4.16 -28.72
C CYS A 304 5.97 2.72 -29.23
N GLY A 305 4.74 2.23 -29.30
CA GLY A 305 4.43 0.85 -29.70
C GLY A 305 4.89 0.51 -31.12
N ASP A 306 4.97 1.50 -32.01
CA ASP A 306 5.46 1.36 -33.38
C ASP A 306 7.01 1.29 -33.48
N GLU A 307 7.74 1.53 -32.39
CA GLU A 307 9.22 1.49 -32.35
C GLU A 307 9.80 0.17 -31.78
N ARG A 308 8.95 -0.80 -31.42
CA ARG A 308 9.35 -2.12 -30.90
C ARG A 308 9.73 -3.13 -31.99
#